data_AF-A0A958PBI0-F1
#
_entry.id   AF-A0A958PBI0-F1
#
_cell.length_a   1.000
_cell.length_b   1.000
_cell.length_c   1.000
_cell.angle_alpha   90.00
_cell.angle_beta   90.00
_cell.angle_gamma   90.00
#
_symmetry.space_group_name_H-M   'P 1'
#
loop_
_entity.id
_entity.type
_entity.pdbx_description
1 polymer ?
#
loop_
_entity_poly.entity_id
_entity_poly.type
_entity_poly.pdbx_seq_one_letter_code
_entity_poly.pdbx_strand_id
1 'polypeptide(L)'
;MNSHYPCGKANYLHDFGYKYCLLYNEDDFYLNSGRETQFFLDDVSLCLREKLEEIEPPKNDWGACQSYKKSAIDTHSECYVSSGYCELSKVEQKRIVKMATSELWQPIVLSEGLQLKWHCKKEK
;
A
#
# COMPACT_ATOMS: atom_id res chain seq x y z
N MET A 1 -10.41 -10.56 -23.81
CA MET A 1 -10.39 -10.71 -22.35
C MET A 1 -9.69 -12.03 -22.02
N ASN A 2 -8.36 -12.01 -21.87
CA ASN A 2 -7.54 -13.13 -21.39
C ASN A 2 -6.09 -12.63 -21.26
N SER A 3 -5.68 -12.30 -20.04
CA SER A 3 -4.30 -11.93 -19.72
C SER A 3 -3.93 -12.67 -18.44
N HIS A 4 -3.15 -13.72 -18.62
CA HIS A 4 -2.55 -14.53 -17.58
C HIS A 4 -1.85 -13.64 -16.54
N TYR A 5 -2.24 -13.76 -15.27
CA TYR A 5 -1.50 -13.14 -14.15
C TYR A 5 -0.02 -13.52 -14.27
N PRO A 6 0.90 -12.56 -14.54
CA PRO A 6 2.27 -12.86 -14.91
C PRO A 6 3.12 -13.50 -13.80
N CYS A 7 2.52 -13.81 -12.65
CA CYS A 7 3.18 -14.40 -11.48
C CYS A 7 2.43 -15.61 -10.92
N GLY A 8 1.54 -16.23 -11.71
CA GLY A 8 0.74 -17.37 -11.28
C GLY A 8 -0.31 -17.02 -10.21
N LYS A 9 -0.76 -18.04 -9.45
CA LYS A 9 -1.85 -17.92 -8.48
C LYS A 9 -1.51 -17.09 -7.24
N ALA A 10 -0.24 -17.04 -6.85
CA ALA A 10 0.25 -16.26 -5.72
C ALA A 10 1.00 -15.03 -6.24
N ASN A 11 0.25 -13.99 -6.59
CA ASN A 11 0.79 -12.77 -7.15
C ASN A 11 0.48 -11.58 -6.24
N TYR A 12 1.35 -10.56 -6.28
CA TYR A 12 1.25 -9.38 -5.43
C TYR A 12 -0.13 -8.71 -5.48
N LEU A 13 -0.74 -8.64 -6.67
CA LEU A 13 -2.05 -8.03 -6.86
C LEU A 13 -3.15 -8.78 -6.10
N HIS A 14 -3.12 -10.11 -6.13
CA HIS A 14 -4.11 -10.94 -5.47
C HIS A 14 -3.86 -11.08 -3.96
N ASP A 15 -2.63 -11.42 -3.56
CA ASP A 15 -2.33 -11.78 -2.17
C ASP A 15 -2.10 -10.57 -1.26
N PHE A 16 -1.79 -9.41 -1.86
CA PHE A 16 -1.55 -8.17 -1.13
C PHE A 16 -2.54 -7.09 -1.58
N GLY A 17 -2.48 -6.68 -2.85
CA GLY A 17 -3.23 -5.53 -3.36
C GLY A 17 -4.76 -5.66 -3.17
N TYR A 18 -5.34 -6.81 -3.49
CA TYR A 18 -6.78 -7.04 -3.44
C TYR A 18 -7.34 -6.93 -2.01
N LYS A 19 -6.66 -7.56 -1.04
CA LYS A 19 -7.02 -7.47 0.38
C LYS A 19 -7.09 -6.03 0.86
N TYR A 20 -6.09 -5.21 0.52
CA TYR A 20 -6.03 -3.81 0.96
C TYR A 20 -6.93 -2.88 0.14
N CYS A 21 -7.22 -3.22 -1.11
CA CYS A 21 -8.22 -2.52 -1.92
C CYS A 21 -9.61 -2.58 -1.25
N LEU A 22 -10.04 -3.76 -0.81
CA LEU A 22 -11.31 -3.91 -0.09
C LEU A 22 -11.31 -3.15 1.24
N LEU A 23 -10.21 -3.26 2.01
CA LEU A 23 -10.08 -2.56 3.29
C LEU A 23 -10.19 -1.04 3.17
N TYR A 24 -9.68 -0.48 2.07
CA TYR A 24 -9.65 0.97 1.88
C TYR A 24 -10.92 1.53 1.24
N ASN A 25 -11.71 0.71 0.53
CA ASN A 25 -12.89 1.19 -0.21
C ASN A 25 -14.24 0.72 0.36
N GLU A 26 -14.30 -0.44 1.03
CA GLU A 26 -15.59 -1.12 1.25
C GLU A 26 -15.78 -1.70 2.66
N ASP A 27 -14.73 -1.75 3.49
CA ASP A 27 -14.80 -2.38 4.80
C ASP A 27 -15.18 -1.44 5.95
N ASP A 28 -15.50 -2.07 7.10
CA ASP A 28 -15.77 -1.42 8.39
C ASP A 28 -14.71 -0.38 8.77
N PHE A 29 -13.45 -0.55 8.35
CA PHE A 29 -12.42 0.44 8.63
C PHE A 29 -12.74 1.80 7.97
N TYR A 30 -13.02 1.82 6.66
CA TYR A 30 -13.35 3.03 5.93
C TYR A 30 -14.65 3.66 6.46
N LEU A 31 -15.68 2.83 6.68
CA LEU A 31 -17.00 3.28 7.15
C LEU A 31 -16.97 3.86 8.57
N ASN A 32 -16.10 3.36 9.45
CA ASN A 32 -15.93 3.85 10.82
C ASN A 32 -14.77 4.85 10.99
N SER A 33 -14.23 5.36 9.88
CA SER A 33 -13.16 6.37 9.88
C SER A 33 -13.74 7.78 9.82
N GLY A 34 -13.00 8.75 10.37
CA GLY A 34 -13.35 10.17 10.23
C GLY A 34 -13.14 10.66 8.79
N ARG A 35 -13.76 11.78 8.44
CA ARG A 35 -13.70 12.36 7.08
C ARG A 35 -12.26 12.58 6.58
N GLU A 36 -11.36 13.06 7.44
CA GLU A 36 -9.94 13.26 7.09
C GLU A 36 -9.25 11.93 6.74
N THR A 37 -9.51 10.87 7.52
CA THR A 37 -8.98 9.54 7.24
C THR A 37 -9.57 8.98 5.95
N GLN A 38 -10.86 9.20 5.67
CA GLN A 38 -11.50 8.76 4.41
C GLN A 38 -10.84 9.43 3.20
N PHE A 39 -10.63 10.75 3.23
CA PHE A 39 -9.90 11.44 2.17
C PHE A 39 -8.49 10.91 1.98
N PHE A 40 -7.75 10.68 3.07
CA PHE A 40 -6.45 10.03 3.00
C PHE A 40 -6.52 8.65 2.33
N LEU A 41 -7.51 7.83 2.67
CA LEU A 41 -7.68 6.48 2.12
C LEU A 41 -8.00 6.50 0.62
N ASP A 42 -8.84 7.45 0.18
CA ASP A 42 -9.17 7.63 -1.22
C ASP A 42 -7.94 8.07 -2.03
N ASP A 43 -7.22 9.08 -1.53
CA ASP A 43 -6.04 9.64 -2.19
C ASP A 43 -4.88 8.64 -2.23
N VAL A 44 -4.62 7.93 -1.13
CA VAL A 44 -3.54 6.93 -1.09
C VAL A 44 -3.86 5.74 -1.97
N SER A 45 -5.13 5.32 -2.03
CA SER A 45 -5.58 4.25 -2.93
C SER A 45 -5.39 4.64 -4.39
N LEU A 46 -5.71 5.88 -4.75
CA LEU A 46 -5.50 6.39 -6.09
C LEU A 46 -4.02 6.42 -6.44
N CYS A 47 -3.18 7.03 -5.61
CA CYS A 47 -1.73 7.10 -5.82
C CYS A 47 -1.11 5.71 -5.99
N LEU A 48 -1.46 4.76 -5.13
CA LEU A 48 -0.93 3.39 -5.19
C LEU A 48 -1.30 2.69 -6.50
N ARG A 49 -2.52 2.90 -7.01
CA ARG A 49 -2.94 2.34 -8.31
C ARG A 49 -2.19 2.98 -9.48
N GLU A 50 -2.06 4.31 -9.49
CA GLU A 50 -1.35 5.03 -10.55
C GLU A 50 0.13 4.61 -10.60
N LYS A 51 0.80 4.57 -9.45
CA LYS A 51 2.20 4.09 -9.36
C LYS A 51 2.34 2.63 -9.79
N LEU A 52 1.34 1.80 -9.56
CA LEU A 52 1.35 0.41 -9.98
C LEU A 52 1.23 0.25 -11.51
N GLU A 53 0.45 1.13 -12.16
CA GLU A 53 0.32 1.17 -13.62
C GLU A 53 1.61 1.65 -14.31
N GLU A 54 2.43 2.45 -13.61
CA GLU A 54 3.76 2.87 -14.09
C GLU A 54 4.81 1.74 -14.06
N ILE A 55 4.58 0.67 -13.29
CA ILE A 55 5.52 -0.45 -13.18
C ILE A 55 5.26 -1.45 -14.30
N GLU A 56 6.28 -1.72 -15.11
CA GLU A 56 6.19 -2.71 -16.19
C GLU A 56 5.72 -4.07 -15.64
N PRO A 57 4.67 -4.68 -16.23
CA PRO A 57 4.21 -5.99 -15.80
C PRO A 57 5.34 -7.03 -15.87
N PRO A 58 5.48 -7.89 -14.85
CA PRO A 58 6.58 -8.84 -14.82
C PRO A 58 6.44 -9.87 -15.94
N LYS A 59 7.57 -10.43 -16.37
CA LYS A 59 7.56 -11.67 -17.15
C LYS A 59 7.14 -12.83 -16.23
N ASN A 60 6.66 -13.92 -16.83
CA ASN A 60 6.25 -15.17 -16.15
C ASN A 60 7.46 -15.94 -15.57
N ASP A 61 8.28 -15.27 -14.76
CA ASP A 61 9.39 -15.87 -14.02
C ASP A 61 9.44 -15.32 -12.59
N TRP A 62 9.94 -16.15 -11.67
CA TRP A 62 9.93 -15.85 -10.25
C TRP A 62 10.73 -14.59 -9.88
N GLY A 63 11.86 -14.35 -10.54
CA GLY A 63 12.73 -13.21 -10.26
C GLY A 63 12.08 -11.88 -10.67
N ALA A 64 11.44 -11.85 -11.83
CA ALA A 64 10.65 -10.71 -12.29
C ALA A 64 9.48 -10.43 -11.34
N CYS A 65 8.79 -11.46 -10.84
CA CYS A 65 7.70 -11.32 -9.90
C CYS A 65 8.13 -10.77 -8.53
N GLN A 66 9.28 -11.21 -8.01
CA GLN A 66 9.85 -10.64 -6.79
C GLN A 66 10.24 -9.17 -6.98
N SER A 67 10.82 -8.85 -8.13
CA SER A 67 11.22 -7.48 -8.47
C SER A 67 10.00 -6.57 -8.62
N TYR A 68 8.95 -7.04 -9.29
CA TYR A 68 7.68 -6.33 -9.43
C TYR A 68 7.02 -6.06 -8.09
N LYS A 69 6.93 -7.09 -7.22
CA LYS A 69 6.43 -6.93 -5.85
C LYS A 69 7.24 -5.90 -5.08
N LYS A 70 8.57 -5.93 -5.21
CA LYS A 70 9.45 -4.96 -4.57
C LYS A 70 9.15 -3.54 -5.05
N SER A 71 9.13 -3.31 -6.37
CA SER A 71 8.83 -2.00 -6.94
C SER A 71 7.46 -1.48 -6.49
N ALA A 72 6.45 -2.35 -6.41
CA ALA A 72 5.12 -1.96 -5.97
C ALA A 72 5.02 -1.65 -4.47
N ILE A 73 5.85 -2.28 -3.63
CA ILE A 73 5.91 -1.96 -2.20
C ILE A 73 6.69 -0.66 -1.97
N ASP A 74 7.79 -0.44 -2.69
CA ASP A 74 8.64 0.74 -2.56
C ASP A 74 7.92 2.08 -2.85
N THR A 75 6.74 2.06 -3.50
CA THR A 75 5.93 3.27 -3.76
C THR A 75 5.07 3.69 -2.56
N HIS A 76 4.96 2.85 -1.52
CA HIS A 76 4.03 3.09 -0.42
C HIS A 76 4.41 4.30 0.42
N SER A 77 5.68 4.43 0.81
CA SER A 77 6.10 5.55 1.65
C SER A 77 5.85 6.90 0.98
N GLU A 78 6.13 7.02 -0.32
CA GLU A 78 5.84 8.22 -1.13
C GLU A 78 4.34 8.52 -1.14
N CYS A 79 3.50 7.57 -1.55
CA CYS A 79 2.05 7.77 -1.64
C CYS A 79 1.42 8.12 -0.28
N TYR A 80 1.86 7.46 0.80
CA TYR A 80 1.33 7.76 2.14
C TYR A 80 1.65 9.20 2.55
N VAL A 81 2.88 9.67 2.29
CA VAL A 81 3.27 11.05 2.60
C VAL A 81 2.48 12.04 1.75
N SER A 82 2.41 11.84 0.43
CA SER A 82 1.72 12.77 -0.47
C SER A 82 0.22 12.86 -0.23
N SER A 83 -0.40 11.78 0.23
CA SER A 83 -1.84 11.72 0.53
C SER A 83 -2.19 12.24 1.93
N GLY A 84 -1.23 12.69 2.73
CA GLY A 84 -1.50 13.35 4.00
C GLY A 84 -1.43 12.45 5.25
N TYR A 85 -0.71 11.32 5.20
CA TYR A 85 -0.59 10.42 6.36
C TYR A 85 0.05 11.08 7.59
N CYS A 86 1.00 11.99 7.38
CA CYS A 86 1.77 12.61 8.46
C CYS A 86 0.93 13.61 9.28
N GLU A 87 -0.13 14.12 8.67
CA GLU A 87 -1.08 15.12 9.15
C GLU A 87 -2.20 14.47 9.96
N LEU A 88 -2.51 13.19 9.69
CA LEU A 88 -3.49 12.42 10.46
C LEU A 88 -3.11 12.36 11.95
N SER A 89 -4.14 12.31 12.80
CA SER A 89 -3.95 12.13 14.24
C SER A 89 -3.14 10.85 14.55
N LYS A 90 -2.41 10.84 15.66
CA LYS A 90 -1.64 9.65 16.08
C LYS A 90 -2.50 8.43 16.35
N VAL A 91 -3.80 8.60 16.61
CA VAL A 91 -4.75 7.50 16.77
C VAL A 91 -5.04 6.88 15.41
N GLU A 92 -5.38 7.69 14.41
CA GLU A 92 -5.71 7.22 13.05
C GLU A 92 -4.49 6.60 12.35
N GLN A 93 -3.31 7.22 12.47
CA GLN A 93 -2.05 6.64 11.99
C GLN A 93 -1.81 5.23 12.55
N LYS A 94 -2.08 5.01 13.85
CA LYS A 94 -1.97 3.70 14.48
C LYS A 94 -3.02 2.72 13.99
N ARG A 95 -4.26 3.16 13.74
CA ARG A 95 -5.31 2.29 13.18
C ARG A 95 -4.90 1.81 11.78
N ILE A 96 -4.37 2.69 10.94
CA ILE A 96 -3.87 2.36 9.60
C ILE A 96 -2.73 1.33 9.67
N VAL A 97 -1.71 1.59 10.50
CA VAL A 97 -0.61 0.62 10.69
C VAL A 97 -1.12 -0.72 11.23
N LYS A 98 -2.12 -0.69 12.12
CA LYS A 98 -2.71 -1.92 12.67
C LYS A 98 -3.33 -2.79 11.58
N MET A 99 -3.89 -2.22 10.51
CA MET A 99 -4.42 -3.01 9.38
C MET A 99 -3.31 -3.75 8.60
N ALA A 100 -2.12 -3.17 8.54
CA ALA A 100 -0.98 -3.75 7.85
C ALA A 100 -0.12 -4.66 8.77
N THR A 101 -0.50 -4.85 10.04
CA THR A 101 0.34 -5.60 11.00
C THR A 101 0.63 -7.04 10.58
N SER A 102 -0.31 -7.70 9.90
CA SER A 102 -0.09 -9.05 9.37
C SER A 102 0.98 -9.13 8.28
N GLU A 103 1.43 -8.01 7.74
CA GLU A 103 2.42 -7.94 6.66
C GLU A 103 3.78 -7.45 7.16
N LEU A 104 3.85 -6.95 8.39
CA LEU A 104 5.09 -6.44 9.01
C LEU A 104 6.12 -7.55 9.29
N TRP A 105 5.84 -8.82 9.02
CA TRP A 105 6.88 -9.86 9.02
C TRP A 105 7.73 -9.83 7.73
N GLN A 106 7.23 -9.19 6.67
CA GLN A 106 7.96 -9.04 5.42
C GLN A 106 9.00 -7.91 5.57
N PRO A 107 10.32 -8.18 5.42
CA PRO A 107 11.36 -7.17 5.65
C PRO A 107 11.20 -5.91 4.79
N ILE A 108 10.67 -6.05 3.58
CA ILE A 108 10.43 -4.92 2.68
C ILE A 108 9.30 -4.01 3.16
N VAL A 109 8.23 -4.56 3.73
CA VAL A 109 7.12 -3.76 4.31
C VAL A 109 7.60 -3.05 5.58
N LEU A 110 8.45 -3.69 6.39
CA LEU A 110 9.09 -3.05 7.53
C LEU A 110 9.96 -1.86 7.12
N SER A 111 10.76 -2.02 6.06
CA SER A 111 11.58 -0.95 5.51
C SER A 111 10.72 0.27 5.12
N GLU A 112 9.64 0.05 4.35
CA GLU A 112 8.73 1.13 3.96
C GLU A 112 8.06 1.80 5.17
N GLY A 113 7.65 1.02 6.18
CA GLY A 113 7.11 1.57 7.42
C GLY A 113 8.11 2.44 8.19
N LEU A 114 9.40 2.08 8.19
CA LEU A 114 10.46 2.89 8.77
C LEU A 114 10.74 4.17 7.96
N GLN A 115 10.74 4.08 6.64
CA GLN A 115 10.89 5.24 5.75
C GLN A 115 9.75 6.23 5.96
N LEU A 116 8.50 5.78 5.94
CA LEU A 116 7.32 6.60 6.23
C LEU A 116 7.44 7.32 7.58
N LYS A 117 7.84 6.58 8.63
CA LYS A 117 8.04 7.16 9.96
C LYS A 117 9.15 8.21 9.98
N TRP A 118 10.21 8.02 9.20
CA TRP A 118 11.29 8.99 9.05
C TRP A 118 10.81 10.24 8.31
N HIS A 119 10.08 10.10 7.20
CA HIS A 119 9.48 11.21 6.47
C HIS A 119 8.56 12.05 7.36
N CYS A 120 7.61 11.42 8.07
CA CYS A 120 6.71 12.15 8.99
C CYS A 120 7.39 12.79 10.20
N LYS A 121 8.66 12.47 10.49
CA LYS A 121 9.45 13.17 11.50
C LYS A 121 10.17 14.40 10.96
N LYS A 122 10.46 14.42 9.65
CA LYS A 122 11.17 15.51 8.98
C LYS A 122 10.22 16.64 8.57
N GLU A 123 8.95 16.32 8.27
CA GLU A 123 7.88 17.27 7.96
C GLU A 123 7.30 17.99 9.21
N LYS A 124 7.82 17.71 10.41
CA LYS A 124 7.41 18.32 11.69
C LYS A 124 8.50 19.19 12.27
#